data_AF-A0A6A8FL09-F1
#
_entry.id   AF-A0A6A8FL09-F1
#
_cell.length_a   1.000
_cell.length_b   1.000
_cell.length_c   1.000
_cell.angle_alpha   90.00
_cell.angle_beta   90.00
_cell.angle_gamma   90.00
#
_symmetry.space_group_name_H-M   'P 1'
#
loop_
_entity.id
_entity.type
_entity.pdbx_description
1 polymer ?
#
loop_
_entity_poly.entity_id
_entity_poly.type
_entity_poly.pdbx_seq_one_letter_code
_entity_poly.pdbx_strand_id
1 'polypeptide(L)' 'MKIGLAGLGLMGAAIARRLIDAGHLITVYNRHSIKT' A
#
# COMPACT_ATOMS: atom_id res chain seq x y z
N MET A 1 -0.12 13.22 -4.51
CA MET A 1 -1.25 13.15 -3.55
C MET A 1 -0.93 12.14 -2.45
N LYS A 2 -1.46 12.31 -1.23
CA LYS A 2 -1.27 11.39 -0.10
C LYS A 2 -2.40 10.36 -0.11
N ILE A 3 -2.07 9.07 -0.20
CA ILE A 3 -3.07 7.98 -0.33
C ILE A 3 -2.86 6.99 0.82
N GLY A 4 -3.94 6.67 1.55
CA GLY A 4 -3.94 5.64 2.59
C GLY A 4 -4.36 4.27 2.05
N LEU A 5 -3.60 3.23 2.36
CA LEU A 5 -3.90 1.83 2.01
C LEU A 5 -4.05 1.00 3.29
N ALA A 6 -5.24 0.45 3.51
CA ALA A 6 -5.49 -0.48 4.59
C ALA A 6 -5.40 -1.93 4.07
N GLY A 7 -4.26 -2.58 4.30
CA GLY A 7 -4.00 -3.97 3.94
C GLY A 7 -3.07 -4.15 2.73
N LEU A 8 -2.00 -4.91 2.93
CA LEU A 8 -1.10 -5.38 1.86
C LEU A 8 -1.31 -6.87 1.60
N GLY A 9 -2.46 -7.23 1.04
CA GLY A 9 -2.63 -8.54 0.39
C GLY A 9 -1.95 -8.58 -0.98
N LEU A 10 -2.10 -9.69 -1.71
CA LEU A 10 -1.60 -9.82 -3.10
C LEU A 10 -2.05 -8.65 -4.00
N MET A 11 -3.32 -8.27 -3.88
CA MET A 11 -3.88 -7.11 -4.60
C MET A 11 -3.32 -5.79 -4.08
N GLY A 12 -3.31 -5.60 -2.76
CA GLY A 12 -2.88 -4.35 -2.12
C GLY A 12 -1.43 -4.00 -2.40
N ALA A 13 -0.55 -5.02 -2.45
CA ALA A 13 0.85 -4.86 -2.81
C ALA A 13 1.04 -4.40 -4.27
N ALA A 14 0.31 -5.00 -5.22
CA ALA A 14 0.37 -4.59 -6.62
C ALA A 14 -0.14 -3.16 -6.84
N ILE A 15 -1.21 -2.77 -6.12
CA ILE A 15 -1.75 -1.41 -6.15
C ILE A 15 -0.76 -0.41 -5.53
N ALA A 16 -0.22 -0.72 -4.36
CA ALA A 16 0.80 0.10 -3.69
C ALA A 16 1.98 0.37 -4.61
N ARG A 17 2.48 -0.68 -5.28
CA ARG A 17 3.60 -0.57 -6.22
C ARG A 17 3.29 0.40 -7.36
N ARG A 18 2.14 0.25 -8.02
CA ARG A 18 1.73 1.14 -9.12
C ARG A 18 1.55 2.59 -8.67
N LEU A 19 1.03 2.82 -7.47
CA LEU A 19 0.85 4.16 -6.93
C LEU A 19 2.19 4.85 -6.60
N ILE A 20 3.16 4.09 -6.09
CA ILE A 20 4.53 4.59 -5.89
C ILE A 20 5.17 4.92 -7.24
N ASP A 21 5.07 4.03 -8.22
CA ASP A 21 5.65 4.22 -9.56
C ASP A 21 5.02 5.44 -10.27
N ALA A 22 3.76 5.76 -10.00
CA ALA A 22 3.07 6.96 -10.47
C ALA A 22 3.45 8.26 -9.71
N GLY A 23 4.36 8.19 -8.73
CA GLY A 23 4.82 9.34 -7.95
C GLY A 23 3.87 9.76 -6.83
N HIS A 24 2.98 8.86 -6.37
CA HIS A 24 2.11 9.14 -5.23
C HIS A 24 2.77 8.71 -3.92
N LEU A 25 2.56 9.51 -2.88
CA LEU A 25 3.00 9.19 -1.53
C LEU A 25 1.92 8.34 -0.87
N ILE A 26 2.27 7.10 -0.51
CA ILE A 26 1.33 6.17 0.11
C ILE A 26 1.66 5.92 1.59
N THR A 27 0.63 5.84 2.42
CA THR A 27 0.73 5.38 3.82
C THR A 27 0.00 4.06 3.93
N VAL A 28 0.69 3.02 4.39
CA VAL A 28 0.11 1.69 4.54
C VAL A 28 -0.20 1.42 6.01
N TYR A 29 -1.39 0.89 6.26
CA TYR A 29 -1.80 0.34 7.54
C TYR A 29 -2.19 -1.12 7.38
N ASN A 30 -1.71 -2.01 8.23
CA ASN A 30 -2.16 -3.40 8.26
C ASN A 30 -2.57 -3.80 9.67
N ARG A 31 -3.74 -4.45 9.80
CA ARG A 31 -4.30 -4.85 11.10
C ARG A 31 -3.41 -5.81 11.90
N HIS A 32 -2.53 -6.55 11.21
CA HIS A 32 -1.54 -7.44 11.81
C HIS A 32 -0.17 -7.11 11.23
N SER A 33 0.84 -6.90 12.08
CA SER A 33 2.20 -6.53 11.64
C SER A 33 2.95 -7.65 10.88
N ILE A 34 2.35 -8.83 10.71
CA ILE A 34 3.02 -10.07 10.26
C ILE A 34 2.85 -10.39 8.77
N LYS A 35 2.16 -9.56 7.98
CA LYS A 35 2.17 -9.75 6.52
C LYS A 35 3.32 -8.97 5.92
N THR A 36 4.44 -9.68 5.75
CA THR A 36 5.62 -9.29 4.97
C THR A 36 5.33 -9.39 3.48
#